data_AF-A0A522W193-F1
#
_entry.id   AF-A0A522W193-F1
#
_cell.length_a   1.000
_cell.length_b   1.000
_cell.length_c   1.000
_cell.angle_alpha   90.00
_cell.angle_beta   90.00
_cell.angle_gamma   90.00
#
_symmetry.space_group_name_H-M   'P 1'
#
loop_
_entity.id
_entity.type
_entity.pdbx_description
1 polymer ?
#
loop_
_entity_poly.entity_id
_entity_poly.type
_entity_poly.pdbx_seq_one_letter_code
_entity_poly.pdbx_strand_id
1 'polypeptide(L)'
;LVRAAGLGAEAEAELFEALQKKDLPALVVLTRALKKPARDALLALPELYGGAEVLARAAKRLPRLPELVRALATLRRLARACTLPASFDLAELRGYHYHSGVVFDAYCDGVAGPVARGGRYDDVGKAFGRARPATGFSIDLRELAAAGALPPSRVRRVGYKAK
;
A
#
# COMPACT_ATOMS: atom_id res chain seq x y z
N LEU A 1 13.93 6.51 3.37
CA LEU A 1 14.17 7.97 3.42
C LEU A 1 14.49 8.42 4.84
N VAL A 2 13.62 8.10 5.81
CA VAL A 2 13.82 8.39 7.25
C VAL A 2 15.18 7.93 7.76
N ARG A 3 15.56 6.65 7.54
CA ARG A 3 16.90 6.14 7.91
C ARG A 3 18.05 6.93 7.31
N ALA A 4 17.95 7.32 6.04
CA ALA A 4 18.98 8.13 5.37
C ALA A 4 19.01 9.59 5.86
N ALA A 5 17.91 10.07 6.44
CA ALA A 5 17.80 11.38 7.05
C ALA A 5 18.29 11.40 8.52
N GLY A 6 18.54 10.24 9.14
CA GLY A 6 19.03 10.14 10.52
C GLY A 6 18.00 10.59 11.56
N LEU A 7 16.72 10.42 11.27
CA LEU A 7 15.62 10.82 12.15
C LEU A 7 15.48 9.87 13.34
N GLY A 8 15.16 10.44 14.51
CA GLY A 8 14.76 9.67 15.70
C GLY A 8 13.33 9.16 15.60
N ALA A 9 12.95 8.27 16.51
CA ALA A 9 11.66 7.56 16.48
C ALA A 9 10.43 8.50 16.55
N GLU A 10 10.49 9.55 17.36
CA GLU A 10 9.40 10.53 17.50
C GLU A 10 9.15 11.28 16.19
N ALA A 11 10.20 11.84 15.59
CA ALA A 11 10.11 12.52 14.32
C ALA A 11 9.71 11.58 13.16
N GLU A 12 10.12 10.30 13.20
CA GLU A 12 9.65 9.29 12.26
C GLU A 12 8.13 9.09 12.37
N ALA A 13 7.60 8.97 13.59
CA ALA A 13 6.16 8.77 13.82
C ALA A 13 5.34 9.98 13.36
N GLU A 14 5.78 11.21 13.64
CA GLU A 14 5.09 12.42 13.18
C GLU A 14 5.10 12.52 11.64
N LEU A 15 6.24 12.24 11.00
CA LEU A 15 6.35 12.23 9.55
C LEU A 15 5.52 11.13 8.90
N PHE A 16 5.46 9.96 9.53
CA PHE A 16 4.60 8.85 9.10
C PHE A 16 3.14 9.28 9.06
N GLU A 17 2.65 9.87 10.16
CA GLU A 17 1.27 10.35 10.27
C GLU A 17 0.96 11.43 9.23
N ALA A 18 1.87 12.39 9.04
CA ALA A 18 1.71 13.44 8.05
C ALA A 18 1.69 12.90 6.62
N LEU A 19 2.56 11.92 6.29
CA LEU A 19 2.57 11.27 4.98
C LEU A 19 1.30 10.45 4.74
N GLN A 20 0.85 9.68 5.72
CA GLN A 20 -0.35 8.85 5.64
C GLN A 20 -1.61 9.70 5.40
N LYS A 21 -1.68 10.89 6.00
CA LYS A 21 -2.75 11.87 5.80
C LYS A 21 -2.55 12.77 4.58
N LYS A 22 -1.41 12.65 3.89
CA LYS A 22 -0.96 13.56 2.83
C LYS A 22 -1.01 15.04 3.25
N ASP A 23 -0.69 15.31 4.51
CA ASP A 23 -0.69 16.64 5.11
C ASP A 23 0.59 17.41 4.69
N LEU A 24 0.53 18.02 3.51
CA LEU A 24 1.67 18.75 2.96
C LEU A 24 2.13 19.92 3.85
N PRO A 25 1.24 20.75 4.43
CA PRO A 25 1.64 21.77 5.41
C PRO A 25 2.44 21.20 6.59
N ALA A 26 1.96 20.11 7.21
CA ALA A 26 2.69 19.47 8.30
C ALA A 26 4.05 18.92 7.83
N LEU A 27 4.10 18.28 6.66
CA LEU A 27 5.36 17.79 6.09
C LEU A 27 6.38 18.92 5.88
N VAL A 28 5.95 20.10 5.42
CA VAL A 28 6.86 21.26 5.25
C VAL A 28 7.48 21.67 6.58
N VAL A 29 6.70 21.68 7.67
CA VAL A 29 7.20 22.01 9.01
C VAL A 29 8.16 20.94 9.51
N LEU A 30 7.74 19.67 9.48
CA LEU A 30 8.50 18.52 10.02
C LEU A 30 9.82 18.29 9.28
N THR A 31 9.88 18.62 7.99
CA THR A 31 11.08 18.39 7.17
C THR A 31 12.03 19.60 7.10
N ARG A 32 11.71 20.72 7.78
CA ARG A 32 12.47 21.98 7.68
C ARG A 32 13.95 21.83 8.05
N ALA A 33 14.26 21.05 9.08
CA ALA A 33 15.61 20.82 9.57
C ALA A 33 16.39 19.77 8.76
N LEU A 34 15.73 19.06 7.83
CA LEU A 34 16.36 18.01 7.04
C LEU A 34 17.22 18.59 5.91
N LYS A 35 18.26 17.84 5.54
CA LYS A 35 19.04 18.13 4.34
C LYS A 35 18.14 18.10 3.12
N LYS A 36 18.40 19.02 2.19
CA LYS A 36 17.61 19.24 0.96
C LYS A 36 17.21 17.93 0.23
N PRO A 37 18.09 16.95 -0.01
CA PRO A 37 17.69 15.73 -0.73
C PRO A 37 16.64 14.88 0.00
N ALA A 38 16.68 14.82 1.33
CA ALA A 38 15.70 14.07 2.12
C ALA A 38 14.38 14.84 2.22
N ARG A 39 14.46 16.15 2.48
CA ARG A 39 13.30 17.05 2.52
C ARG A 39 12.53 17.03 1.21
N ASP A 40 13.19 17.30 0.09
CA ASP A 40 12.55 17.39 -1.22
C ASP A 40 11.93 16.05 -1.63
N ALA A 41 12.55 14.92 -1.23
CA ALA A 41 12.01 13.59 -1.46
C ALA A 41 10.74 13.30 -0.65
N LEU A 42 10.73 13.63 0.65
CA LEU A 42 9.57 13.44 1.53
C LEU A 42 8.39 14.31 1.07
N LEU A 43 8.65 15.57 0.69
CA LEU A 43 7.64 16.46 0.15
C LEU A 43 7.10 16.02 -1.21
N ALA A 44 7.89 15.27 -1.99
CA ALA A 44 7.46 14.73 -3.28
C ALA A 44 6.55 13.52 -3.16
N LEU A 45 6.63 12.72 -2.08
CA LEU A 45 5.91 11.45 -1.95
C LEU A 45 4.38 11.58 -2.12
N PRO A 46 3.68 12.54 -1.50
CA PRO A 46 2.22 12.67 -1.65
C PRO A 46 1.76 12.90 -3.10
N GLU A 47 2.63 13.45 -3.94
CA GLU A 47 2.37 13.72 -5.37
C GLU A 47 2.75 12.53 -6.27
N LEU A 48 3.40 11.49 -5.74
CA LEU A 48 3.81 10.30 -6.47
C LEU A 48 2.71 9.23 -6.40
N TYR A 49 1.54 9.61 -6.89
CA TYR A 49 0.34 8.79 -7.04
C TYR A 49 -0.16 8.84 -8.50
N GLY A 50 -0.66 7.72 -9.04
CA GLY A 50 -1.15 7.62 -10.42
C GLY A 50 -0.78 6.30 -11.11
N GLY A 51 -0.67 6.30 -12.44
CA GLY A 51 -0.34 5.10 -13.22
C GLY A 51 1.17 4.78 -13.24
N ALA A 52 1.57 3.90 -14.16
CA ALA A 52 2.97 3.44 -14.26
C ALA A 52 3.97 4.58 -14.52
N GLU A 53 3.54 5.72 -15.07
CA GLU A 53 4.35 6.92 -15.28
C GLU A 53 4.89 7.52 -13.96
N VAL A 54 4.20 7.30 -12.84
CA VAL A 54 4.67 7.64 -11.49
C VAL A 54 6.05 7.06 -11.23
N LEU A 55 6.30 5.82 -11.65
CA LEU A 55 7.58 5.14 -11.39
C LEU A 55 8.75 5.80 -12.14
N ALA A 56 8.49 6.46 -13.27
CA ALA A 56 9.48 7.27 -13.97
C ALA A 56 9.68 8.62 -13.28
N ARG A 57 8.60 9.29 -12.85
CA ARG A 57 8.67 10.54 -12.07
C ARG A 57 9.42 10.35 -10.77
N ALA A 58 9.14 9.27 -10.04
CA ALA A 58 9.78 8.93 -8.78
C ALA A 58 11.29 8.75 -8.95
N ALA A 59 11.75 8.08 -10.00
CA ALA A 59 13.19 7.92 -10.24
C ALA A 59 13.93 9.22 -10.61
N LYS A 60 13.21 10.25 -11.05
CA LYS A 60 13.76 11.59 -11.29
C LYS A 60 13.78 12.44 -10.02
N ARG A 61 12.75 12.33 -9.18
CA ARG A 61 12.56 13.19 -7.99
C ARG A 61 13.19 12.64 -6.71
N LEU A 62 13.27 11.32 -6.57
CA LEU A 62 13.79 10.68 -5.36
C LEU A 62 15.30 10.48 -5.42
N PRO A 63 16.02 10.56 -4.28
CA PRO A 63 17.45 10.32 -4.23
C PRO A 63 17.77 8.88 -4.64
N ARG A 64 18.95 8.69 -5.25
CA ARG A 64 19.45 7.39 -5.71
C ARG A 64 20.00 6.55 -4.55
N LEU A 65 19.15 6.24 -3.58
CA LEU A 65 19.46 5.32 -2.51
C LEU A 65 19.31 3.87 -3.00
N PRO A 66 20.24 2.94 -2.68
CA PRO A 66 20.16 1.56 -3.16
C PRO A 66 18.81 0.87 -2.88
N GLU A 67 18.22 1.13 -1.72
CA GLU A 67 16.89 0.59 -1.35
C GLU A 67 15.77 1.16 -2.21
N LEU A 68 15.77 2.47 -2.49
CA LEU A 68 14.76 3.09 -3.35
C LEU A 68 14.90 2.62 -4.79
N VAL A 69 16.13 2.47 -5.29
CA VAL A 69 16.38 1.93 -6.63
C VAL A 69 15.84 0.50 -6.74
N ARG A 70 16.07 -0.35 -5.74
CA ARG A 70 15.51 -1.71 -5.69
C ARG A 70 13.99 -1.70 -5.60
N ALA A 71 13.39 -0.87 -4.76
CA ALA A 71 11.95 -0.76 -4.60
C ALA A 71 11.27 -0.35 -5.92
N LEU A 72 11.77 0.70 -6.58
CA LEU A 72 11.25 1.14 -7.87
C LEU A 72 11.45 0.09 -8.97
N ALA A 73 12.57 -0.65 -8.96
CA ALA A 73 12.77 -1.75 -9.89
C ALA A 73 11.75 -2.89 -9.67
N THR A 74 11.43 -3.22 -8.42
CA THR A 74 10.37 -4.18 -8.09
C THR A 74 9.01 -3.72 -8.58
N LEU A 75 8.61 -2.46 -8.29
CA LEU A 75 7.33 -1.93 -8.76
C LEU A 75 7.23 -1.92 -10.29
N ARG A 76 8.31 -1.62 -11.02
CA ARG A 76 8.33 -1.70 -12.49
C ARG A 76 8.21 -3.13 -13.03
N ARG A 77 8.69 -4.13 -12.30
CA ARG A 77 8.47 -5.53 -12.68
C ARG A 77 7.01 -5.93 -12.47
N LEU A 78 6.42 -5.52 -11.34
CA LEU A 78 5.01 -5.77 -11.05
C LEU A 78 4.10 -5.05 -12.05
N ALA A 79 4.39 -3.80 -12.40
CA ALA A 79 3.65 -3.04 -13.42
C ALA A 79 3.62 -3.74 -14.79
N ARG A 80 4.69 -4.47 -15.13
CA ARG A 80 4.80 -5.22 -16.40
C ARG A 80 4.15 -6.60 -16.33
N ALA A 81 4.14 -7.21 -15.15
CA ALA A 81 3.59 -8.56 -14.95
C ALA A 81 2.08 -8.54 -14.65
N CYS A 82 1.56 -7.44 -14.10
CA CYS A 82 0.14 -7.29 -13.81
C CYS A 82 -0.63 -7.02 -15.11
N THR A 83 -1.59 -7.88 -15.43
CA THR A 83 -2.47 -7.72 -16.59
C THR A 83 -3.70 -6.87 -16.29
N LEU A 84 -3.91 -6.52 -15.02
CA LEU A 84 -5.01 -5.69 -14.56
C LEU A 84 -4.60 -4.21 -14.52
N PRO A 85 -5.56 -3.27 -14.63
CA PRO A 85 -5.29 -1.86 -14.34
C PRO A 85 -4.66 -1.70 -12.97
N ALA A 86 -3.54 -0.99 -12.90
CA ALA A 86 -2.78 -0.79 -11.67
C ALA A 86 -2.37 0.67 -11.52
N SER A 87 -2.60 1.19 -10.32
CA SER A 87 -2.10 2.49 -9.88
C SER A 87 -1.06 2.29 -8.77
N PHE A 88 -0.13 3.23 -8.66
CA PHE A 88 0.94 3.24 -7.68
C PHE A 88 0.78 4.46 -6.79
N ASP A 89 0.79 4.26 -5.48
CA ASP A 89 0.90 5.32 -4.47
C ASP A 89 2.19 5.09 -3.67
N LEU A 90 3.16 5.99 -3.80
CA LEU A 90 4.43 5.89 -3.05
C LEU A 90 4.37 6.50 -1.65
N ALA A 91 3.22 7.09 -1.27
CA ALA A 91 2.91 7.55 0.07
C ALA A 91 1.94 6.61 0.81
N GLU A 92 1.65 5.42 0.26
CA GLU A 92 0.90 4.38 0.95
C GLU A 92 1.77 3.74 2.04
N LEU A 93 1.38 3.93 3.30
CA LEU A 93 2.11 3.43 4.47
C LEU A 93 1.26 2.51 5.37
N ARG A 94 0.10 2.04 4.91
CA ARG A 94 -0.67 1.04 5.66
C ARG A 94 0.14 -0.22 5.89
N GLY A 95 0.10 -0.69 7.14
CA GLY A 95 0.86 -1.87 7.55
C GLY A 95 2.38 -1.70 7.44
N TYR A 96 2.90 -0.46 7.46
CA TYR A 96 4.33 -0.16 7.40
C TYR A 96 5.18 -0.94 8.41
N HIS A 97 4.64 -1.20 9.60
CA HIS A 97 5.33 -2.00 10.62
C HIS A 97 5.15 -3.53 10.44
N TYR A 98 4.27 -3.96 9.55
CA TYR A 98 3.94 -5.37 9.31
C TYR A 98 4.50 -5.90 7.98
N HIS A 99 4.50 -5.07 6.94
CA HIS A 99 4.95 -5.43 5.60
C HIS A 99 6.42 -5.08 5.38
N SER A 100 7.16 -6.01 4.79
CA SER A 100 8.59 -5.84 4.48
C SER A 100 8.84 -5.40 3.03
N GLY A 101 7.78 -5.14 2.25
CA GLY A 101 7.88 -4.84 0.83
C GLY A 101 6.60 -4.24 0.26
N VAL A 102 6.26 -4.63 -0.97
CA VAL A 102 5.08 -4.11 -1.67
C VAL A 102 3.81 -4.49 -0.92
N VAL A 103 2.88 -3.53 -0.82
CA VAL A 103 1.50 -3.73 -0.41
C VAL A 103 0.58 -3.39 -1.58
N PHE A 104 -0.62 -3.94 -1.57
CA PHE A 104 -1.63 -3.62 -2.57
C PHE A 104 -3.04 -3.73 -1.99
N ASP A 105 -3.93 -2.96 -2.61
CA ASP A 105 -5.37 -3.09 -2.49
C ASP A 105 -5.97 -3.44 -3.85
N ALA A 106 -6.99 -4.29 -3.85
CA ALA A 106 -7.81 -4.54 -5.03
C ALA A 106 -9.22 -3.97 -4.80
N TYR A 107 -9.72 -3.28 -5.80
CA TYR A 107 -11.05 -2.65 -5.80
C TYR A 107 -11.93 -3.31 -6.85
N CYS A 108 -13.22 -3.29 -6.60
CA CYS A 108 -14.25 -3.84 -7.49
C CYS A 108 -15.37 -2.82 -7.60
N ASP A 109 -16.02 -2.74 -8.76
CA ASP A 109 -17.18 -1.89 -8.96
C ASP A 109 -18.30 -2.27 -7.99
N GLY A 110 -19.05 -1.27 -7.52
CA GLY A 110 -20.16 -1.46 -6.58
C GLY A 110 -19.75 -1.62 -5.11
N VAL A 111 -18.44 -1.58 -4.79
CA VAL A 111 -17.92 -1.64 -3.42
C VAL A 111 -17.24 -0.32 -3.05
N ALA A 112 -17.57 0.23 -1.88
CA ALA A 112 -17.04 1.53 -1.45
C ALA A 112 -15.54 1.49 -1.06
N GLY A 113 -14.98 0.30 -0.85
CA GLY A 113 -13.61 0.09 -0.40
C GLY A 113 -12.91 -1.09 -1.08
N PRO A 114 -11.68 -1.38 -0.64
CA PRO A 114 -10.92 -2.50 -1.20
C PRO A 114 -11.54 -3.84 -0.79
N VAL A 115 -11.81 -4.70 -1.78
CA VAL A 115 -12.32 -6.07 -1.57
C VAL A 115 -11.21 -7.04 -1.18
N ALA A 116 -9.96 -6.73 -1.54
CA ALA A 116 -8.79 -7.50 -1.15
C ALA A 116 -7.65 -6.59 -0.73
N ARG A 117 -6.85 -7.05 0.22
CA ARG A 117 -5.61 -6.39 0.65
C ARG A 117 -4.51 -7.41 0.77
N GLY A 118 -3.30 -7.07 0.38
CA GLY A 118 -2.18 -7.99 0.45
C GLY A 118 -0.84 -7.30 0.38
N GLY A 119 0.21 -8.12 0.40
CA GLY A 119 1.56 -7.62 0.30
C GLY A 119 2.62 -8.66 0.63
N ARG A 120 3.85 -8.18 0.77
CA ARG A 120 5.02 -8.96 1.18
C ARG A 120 5.29 -8.74 2.68
N TYR A 121 5.61 -9.82 3.40
CA TYR A 121 5.76 -9.82 4.86
C TYR A 121 6.80 -10.87 5.31
N ASP A 122 8.04 -10.69 4.85
CA ASP A 122 9.13 -11.66 5.04
C ASP A 122 9.52 -11.87 6.52
N ASP A 123 9.17 -10.89 7.36
CA ASP A 123 9.57 -10.81 8.75
C ASP A 123 8.59 -11.49 9.73
N VAL A 124 7.38 -11.86 9.29
CA VAL A 124 6.39 -12.54 10.14
C VAL A 124 6.95 -13.85 10.72
N GLY A 125 7.77 -14.56 9.95
CA GLY A 125 8.42 -15.78 10.39
C GLY A 125 9.46 -15.58 11.51
N LYS A 126 9.95 -14.35 11.75
CA LYS A 126 10.92 -14.08 12.83
C LYS A 126 10.35 -14.44 14.20
N ALA A 127 9.06 -14.19 14.43
CA ALA A 127 8.35 -14.59 15.65
C ALA A 127 8.33 -16.13 15.86
N PHE A 128 8.54 -16.90 14.79
CA PHE A 128 8.56 -18.37 14.79
C PHE A 128 9.96 -18.94 14.53
N GLY A 129 11.01 -18.15 14.74
CA GLY A 129 12.40 -18.60 14.72
C GLY A 129 13.17 -18.42 13.41
N ARG A 130 12.55 -17.95 12.30
CA ARG A 130 13.29 -17.50 11.10
C ARG A 130 12.47 -16.63 10.15
N ALA A 131 13.08 -15.56 9.66
CA ALA A 131 12.55 -14.82 8.52
C ALA A 131 12.58 -15.69 7.25
N ARG A 132 11.55 -15.58 6.40
CA ARG A 132 11.48 -16.24 5.09
C ARG A 132 10.68 -15.38 4.12
N PRO A 133 11.03 -15.38 2.82
CA PRO A 133 10.22 -14.69 1.81
C PRO A 133 8.75 -15.11 1.88
N ALA A 134 7.84 -14.15 2.06
CA ALA A 134 6.42 -14.43 2.21
C ALA A 134 5.56 -13.34 1.57
N THR A 135 4.49 -13.76 0.91
CA THR A 135 3.46 -12.87 0.36
C THR A 135 2.11 -13.56 0.39
N GLY A 136 1.05 -12.76 0.38
CA GLY A 136 -0.32 -13.24 0.43
C GLY A 136 -1.28 -12.06 0.50
N PHE A 137 -2.56 -12.39 0.60
CA PHE A 137 -3.64 -11.42 0.66
C PHE A 137 -4.84 -12.00 1.42
N SER A 138 -5.73 -11.11 1.84
CA SER A 138 -7.03 -11.42 2.40
C SER A 138 -8.12 -10.78 1.55
N ILE A 139 -9.28 -11.42 1.47
CA ILE A 139 -10.48 -10.90 0.80
C ILE A 139 -11.60 -10.75 1.83
N ASP A 140 -12.34 -9.64 1.76
CA ASP A 140 -13.60 -9.51 2.48
C ASP A 140 -14.73 -10.18 1.69
N LEU A 141 -15.16 -11.36 2.16
CA LEU A 141 -16.21 -12.14 1.51
C LEU A 141 -17.59 -11.47 1.58
N ARG A 142 -17.85 -10.59 2.56
CA ARG A 142 -19.14 -9.89 2.66
C ARG A 142 -19.21 -8.81 1.60
N GLU A 143 -18.16 -7.99 1.48
CA GLU A 143 -18.06 -6.96 0.44
C GLU A 143 -18.08 -7.58 -0.96
N LEU A 144 -17.36 -8.69 -1.16
CA LEU A 144 -17.37 -9.41 -2.43
C LEU A 144 -18.76 -9.98 -2.77
N ALA A 145 -19.47 -10.56 -1.79
CA ALA A 145 -20.82 -11.07 -1.99
C ALA A 145 -21.83 -9.95 -2.28
N ALA A 146 -21.67 -8.78 -1.64
CA ALA A 146 -22.48 -7.60 -1.90
C ALA A 146 -22.26 -7.06 -3.33
N ALA A 147 -21.01 -7.01 -3.80
CA ALA A 147 -20.66 -6.62 -5.17
C ALA A 147 -21.28 -7.55 -6.22
N GLY A 148 -21.36 -8.85 -5.89
CA GLY A 148 -21.73 -9.89 -6.83
C GLY A 148 -23.23 -10.05 -7.09
N ALA A 149 -24.11 -9.31 -6.40
CA ALA A 149 -25.58 -9.39 -6.47
C ALA A 149 -26.08 -10.67 -7.17
N LEU A 150 -25.86 -11.83 -6.55
CA LEU A 150 -26.43 -13.07 -7.03
C LEU A 150 -27.95 -12.83 -7.13
N PRO A 151 -28.61 -13.11 -8.27
CA PRO A 151 -30.06 -12.99 -8.34
C PRO A 151 -30.65 -13.78 -7.17
N PRO A 152 -31.68 -13.25 -6.48
CA PRO A 152 -32.18 -13.87 -5.26
C PRO A 152 -32.49 -15.34 -5.55
N SER A 153 -31.75 -16.25 -4.91
CA SER A 153 -32.07 -17.67 -4.96
C SER A 153 -33.48 -17.81 -4.39
N ARG A 154 -34.46 -18.13 -5.24
CA ARG A 154 -35.82 -18.42 -4.78
C ARG A 154 -35.73 -19.62 -3.84
N VAL A 155 -35.73 -19.37 -2.54
CA VAL A 155 -35.98 -20.41 -1.54
C VAL A 155 -37.40 -20.88 -1.78
N ARG A 156 -37.58 -21.98 -2.52
CA ARG A 156 -38.86 -22.67 -2.59
C ARG A 156 -39.10 -23.29 -1.21
N ARG A 157 -39.98 -22.71 -0.39
CA ARG A 157 -40.53 -23.43 0.76
C ARG A 157 -41.27 -24.65 0.22
N VAL A 158 -40.76 -25.84 0.49
CA VAL A 158 -41.53 -27.08 0.38
C VAL A 158 -42.30 -27.21 1.68
N GLY A 159 -43.56 -26.78 1.67
CA GLY A 159 -44.47 -27.02 2.79
C GLY A 159 -44.98 -28.45 2.72
N TYR A 160 -44.69 -29.27 3.73
CA TYR A 160 -45.40 -30.52 3.94
C TYR A 160 -46.69 -30.23 4.72
N LYS A 161 -47.85 -30.57 4.15
CA LYS A 161 -49.11 -30.61 4.89
C LYS A 161 -49.22 -31.99 5.54
N ALA A 162 -49.29 -32.03 6.87
CA ALA A 162 -49.77 -33.20 7.58
C ALA A 162 -51.30 -33.28 7.45
N LYS A 163 -51.83 -34.49 7.27
CA LYS A 163 -53.27 -34.79 7.37
C LYS A 163 -53.68 -34.87 8.82
#